data_AF-A0A7S7NRA8-F1
#
_entry.id   AF-A0A7S7NRA8-F1
#
_cell.length_a   1.000
_cell.length_b   1.000
_cell.length_c   1.000
_cell.angle_alpha   90.00
_cell.angle_beta   90.00
_cell.angle_gamma   90.00
#
_symmetry.space_group_name_H-M   'P 1'
#
loop_
_entity.id
_entity.type
_entity.pdbx_description
1 polymer ?
#
loop_
_entity_poly.entity_id
_entity_poly.type
_entity_poly.pdbx_seq_one_letter_code
_entity_poly.pdbx_strand_id
1 'polypeptide(L)'
;MSCKPAAERTQTEGCWIVADKALGKLPAEVFWTLDVYPTRESVAKAGTNHAAVVEALGKIWLFTVGEKPAPPSQGGRVTQIGPLPVKSDEVYTAQFMEGILEPGSVSRTHVHSGPEAFYTETGESCLETPDGKQVGRKGTDLIIPEGVPMELSATGSETRRGLILVLHSSAKPATTVVAHWKSKGLCLGPQ
;
A
#
# COMPACT_ATOMS: atom_id res chain seq x y z
N MET A 1 4.90 -6.30 13.39
CA MET A 1 6.00 -5.49 12.82
C MET A 1 5.53 -4.08 12.45
N SER A 2 6.47 -3.17 12.16
CA SER A 2 6.21 -1.81 11.64
C SER A 2 7.18 -1.52 10.50
N CYS A 3 6.77 -0.72 9.52
CA CYS A 3 7.60 -0.36 8.37
C CYS A 3 8.68 0.66 8.76
N LYS A 4 9.85 0.57 8.14
CA LYS A 4 11.00 1.45 8.38
C LYS A 4 11.41 2.17 7.09
N PRO A 5 12.06 3.34 7.15
CA PRO A 5 12.62 3.97 5.95
C PRO A 5 13.50 3.01 5.15
N ALA A 6 13.37 2.98 3.83
CA ALA A 6 14.20 2.12 2.97
C ALA A 6 15.70 2.43 3.08
N ALA A 7 16.07 3.64 3.50
CA ALA A 7 17.46 4.00 3.79
C ALA A 7 18.06 3.24 4.99
N GLU A 8 17.22 2.70 5.88
CA GLU A 8 17.63 1.88 7.02
C GLU A 8 17.64 0.37 6.69
N ARG A 9 17.46 0.01 5.42
CA ARG A 9 17.38 -1.39 5.00
C ARG A 9 18.71 -2.11 5.12
N THR A 10 18.77 -3.08 6.02
CA THR A 10 19.93 -3.96 6.22
C THR A 10 19.70 -5.41 5.76
N GLN A 11 18.47 -5.73 5.33
CA GLN A 11 18.06 -7.07 4.90
C GLN A 11 16.95 -6.99 3.85
N THR A 12 16.67 -8.10 3.17
CA THR A 12 15.62 -8.16 2.14
C THR A 12 14.23 -8.15 2.79
N GLU A 13 13.98 -9.04 3.73
CA GLU A 13 12.69 -9.25 4.37
C GLU A 13 12.35 -8.09 5.31
N GLY A 14 11.10 -7.65 5.28
CA GLY A 14 10.60 -6.56 6.11
C GLY A 14 9.55 -5.73 5.40
N CYS A 15 9.18 -4.63 6.05
CA CYS A 15 8.37 -3.59 5.46
C CYS A 15 9.20 -2.30 5.36
N TRP A 16 9.29 -1.74 4.16
CA TRP A 16 10.17 -0.63 3.83
C TRP A 16 9.35 0.52 3.25
N ILE A 17 9.43 1.70 3.84
CA ILE A 17 8.88 2.94 3.29
C ILE A 17 9.80 3.37 2.15
N VAL A 18 9.28 3.31 0.93
CA VAL A 18 10.06 3.49 -0.31
C VAL A 18 9.85 4.87 -0.93
N ALA A 19 8.76 5.56 -0.61
CA ALA A 19 8.53 6.95 -1.00
C ALA A 19 7.44 7.61 -0.15
N ASP A 20 7.57 8.92 0.05
CA ASP A 20 6.50 9.79 0.53
C ASP A 20 6.24 10.86 -0.54
N LYS A 21 4.96 11.19 -0.77
CA LYS A 21 4.55 12.16 -1.79
C LYS A 21 3.43 13.04 -1.23
N ALA A 22 3.69 14.34 -1.07
CA ALA A 22 2.64 15.31 -0.80
C ALA A 22 1.73 15.42 -2.05
N LEU A 23 0.44 15.17 -1.88
CA LEU A 23 -0.54 15.16 -2.97
C LEU A 23 -1.44 16.40 -2.94
N GLY A 24 -1.69 16.98 -1.77
CA GLY A 24 -2.66 18.07 -1.66
C GLY A 24 -4.09 17.55 -1.53
N LYS A 25 -5.06 18.33 -2.01
CA LYS A 25 -6.45 17.90 -2.10
C LYS A 25 -6.63 16.99 -3.30
N LEU A 26 -7.40 15.92 -3.11
CA LEU A 26 -7.64 14.91 -4.13
C LEU A 26 -9.02 15.10 -4.79
N PRO A 27 -9.20 14.62 -6.04
CA PRO A 27 -10.50 14.61 -6.71
C PRO A 27 -11.49 13.68 -6.01
N ALA A 28 -12.76 13.70 -6.43
CA ALA A 28 -13.82 12.87 -5.84
C ALA A 28 -13.59 11.36 -6.07
N GLU A 29 -13.08 10.97 -7.24
CA GLU A 29 -12.71 9.60 -7.54
C GLU A 29 -11.19 9.46 -7.59
N VAL A 30 -10.64 8.72 -6.64
CA VAL A 30 -9.19 8.51 -6.52
C VAL A 30 -8.86 7.05 -6.75
N PHE A 31 -7.86 6.80 -7.58
CA PHE A 31 -7.27 5.50 -7.84
C PHE A 31 -5.77 5.56 -7.56
N TRP A 32 -5.23 4.43 -7.11
CA TRP A 32 -3.79 4.18 -7.15
C TRP A 32 -3.47 3.35 -8.38
N THR A 33 -2.80 3.98 -9.34
CA THR A 33 -2.37 3.33 -10.58
C THR A 33 -0.92 2.90 -10.46
N LEU A 34 -0.66 1.64 -10.79
CA LEU A 34 0.68 1.04 -10.80
C LEU A 34 1.07 0.72 -12.25
N ASP A 35 2.04 1.45 -12.77
CA ASP A 35 2.66 1.17 -14.07
C ASP A 35 4.11 0.71 -13.84
N VAL A 36 4.59 -0.22 -14.66
CA VAL A 36 5.99 -0.68 -14.66
C VAL A 36 6.71 -0.24 -15.92
N TYR A 37 7.98 0.11 -15.77
CA TYR A 37 8.80 0.63 -16.85
C TYR A 37 10.12 -0.14 -16.95
N PRO A 38 10.71 -0.23 -18.16
CA PRO A 38 11.97 -0.94 -18.35
C PRO A 38 13.17 -0.18 -17.80
N THR A 39 13.16 1.16 -17.79
CA THR A 39 14.29 2.00 -17.31
C THR A 39 13.80 3.24 -16.56
N ARG A 40 14.64 3.83 -15.69
CA ARG A 40 14.31 5.07 -14.96
C ARG A 40 14.05 6.25 -15.91
N GLU A 41 14.79 6.34 -17.00
CA GLU A 41 14.66 7.42 -17.98
C GLU A 41 13.30 7.40 -18.68
N SER A 42 12.75 6.20 -18.91
CA SER A 42 11.42 6.05 -19.51
C SER A 42 10.29 6.51 -18.58
N VAL A 43 10.49 6.43 -17.26
CA VAL A 43 9.53 6.91 -16.26
C VAL A 43 9.57 8.43 -16.10
N ALA A 44 10.76 9.03 -16.10
CA ALA A 44 10.94 10.46 -15.79
C ALA A 44 10.12 11.39 -16.71
N LYS A 45 9.80 10.94 -17.93
CA LYS A 45 8.98 11.67 -18.90
C LYS A 45 7.47 11.55 -18.66
N ALA A 46 7.03 10.63 -17.80
CA ALA A 46 5.62 10.31 -17.55
C ALA A 46 5.10 10.85 -16.21
N GLY A 47 5.98 11.33 -15.31
CA GLY A 47 5.61 11.75 -13.96
C GLY A 47 4.72 13.00 -13.92
N THR A 48 3.65 12.94 -13.13
CA THR A 48 2.82 14.09 -12.76
C THR A 48 3.11 14.54 -11.32
N ASN A 49 2.50 15.65 -10.88
CA ASN A 49 2.62 16.11 -9.49
C ASN A 49 2.07 15.11 -8.47
N HIS A 50 1.23 14.14 -8.87
CA HIS A 50 0.73 13.08 -7.99
C HIS A 50 1.42 11.72 -8.23
N ALA A 51 2.54 11.73 -8.96
CA ALA A 51 3.28 10.52 -9.26
C ALA A 51 4.59 10.42 -8.46
N ALA A 52 4.98 9.19 -8.14
CA ALA A 52 6.25 8.83 -7.52
C ALA A 52 6.93 7.72 -8.33
N VAL A 53 8.21 7.88 -8.62
CA VAL A 53 9.05 6.86 -9.25
C VAL A 53 9.68 6.03 -8.14
N VAL A 54 9.45 4.72 -8.15
CA VAL A 54 9.85 3.82 -7.07
C VAL A 54 10.55 2.60 -7.63
N GLU A 55 11.68 2.23 -7.04
CA GLU A 55 12.30 0.92 -7.26
C GLU A 55 11.93 -0.01 -6.11
N ALA A 56 11.16 -1.04 -6.42
CA ALA A 56 10.68 -2.02 -5.46
C ALA A 56 10.39 -3.34 -6.17
N LEU A 57 10.54 -4.45 -5.47
CA LEU A 57 10.25 -5.80 -5.92
C LEU A 57 11.01 -6.16 -7.22
N GLY A 58 12.20 -5.60 -7.41
CA GLY A 58 13.03 -5.79 -8.60
C GLY A 58 12.51 -5.10 -9.86
N LYS A 59 11.60 -4.14 -9.74
CA LYS A 59 11.00 -3.41 -10.87
C LYS A 59 11.08 -1.90 -10.64
N ILE A 60 10.98 -1.14 -11.73
CA ILE A 60 10.85 0.31 -11.72
C ILE A 60 9.38 0.65 -11.93
N TRP A 61 8.79 1.29 -10.93
CA TRP A 61 7.38 1.62 -10.88
C TRP A 61 7.15 3.12 -11.06
N LEU A 62 6.02 3.45 -11.68
CA LEU A 62 5.37 4.75 -11.54
C LEU A 62 4.08 4.55 -10.74
N PHE A 63 4.06 5.05 -9.52
CA PHE A 63 2.85 5.10 -8.71
C PHE A 63 2.17 6.45 -8.91
N THR A 64 0.92 6.43 -9.38
CA THR A 64 0.13 7.66 -9.56
C THR A 64 -1.12 7.58 -8.70
N VAL A 65 -1.41 8.64 -7.94
CA VAL A 65 -2.62 8.75 -7.11
C VAL A 65 -3.51 9.87 -7.63
N GLY A 66 -4.78 9.59 -7.89
CA GLY A 66 -5.75 10.57 -8.36
C GLY A 66 -6.69 9.99 -9.40
N GLU A 67 -7.07 10.78 -10.40
CA GLU A 67 -7.88 10.28 -11.51
C GLU A 67 -7.16 9.15 -12.27
N LYS A 68 -7.91 8.33 -13.00
CA LYS A 68 -7.32 7.28 -13.84
C LYS A 68 -6.54 7.91 -14.99
N PRO A 69 -5.20 7.77 -15.05
CA PRO A 69 -4.46 8.26 -16.18
C PRO A 69 -4.73 7.38 -17.41
N ALA A 70 -4.54 7.96 -18.60
CA ALA A 70 -4.47 7.20 -19.83
C ALA A 70 -3.40 6.09 -19.72
N PRO A 71 -3.51 4.98 -20.48
CA PRO A 71 -2.45 3.99 -20.57
C PRO A 71 -1.10 4.63 -20.91
N PRO A 72 0.01 4.14 -20.33
CA PRO A 72 1.30 4.78 -20.52
C PRO A 72 1.79 4.50 -21.96
N SER A 73 2.49 5.48 -22.56
CA SER A 73 3.04 5.33 -23.92
C SER A 73 4.27 4.42 -23.97
N GLN A 74 4.92 4.20 -22.83
CA GLN A 74 6.03 3.26 -22.62
C GLN A 74 5.78 2.50 -21.31
N GLY A 75 6.35 1.29 -21.18
CA GLY A 75 6.07 0.44 -20.03
C GLY A 75 4.73 -0.28 -20.15
N GLY A 76 4.17 -0.70 -19.02
CA GLY A 76 2.91 -1.44 -18.98
C GLY A 76 2.14 -1.21 -17.68
N ARG A 77 0.82 -1.10 -17.80
CA ARG A 77 -0.05 -1.01 -16.63
C ARG A 77 -0.16 -2.36 -15.95
N VAL A 78 0.03 -2.38 -14.65
CA VAL A 78 -0.15 -3.57 -13.81
C VAL A 78 -1.56 -3.62 -13.25
N THR A 79 -1.99 -2.55 -12.57
CA THR A 79 -3.35 -2.46 -12.01
C THR A 79 -3.76 -1.01 -11.71
N GLN A 80 -5.04 -0.81 -11.41
CA GLN A 80 -5.60 0.41 -10.86
C GLN A 80 -6.51 0.07 -9.69
N ILE A 81 -6.10 0.43 -8.48
CA ILE A 81 -6.79 0.10 -7.23
C ILE A 81 -7.67 1.28 -6.82
N GLY A 82 -8.97 1.04 -6.66
CA GLY A 82 -9.92 2.05 -6.21
C GLY A 82 -11.35 1.81 -6.71
N PRO A 83 -12.27 2.76 -6.48
CA PRO A 83 -12.01 4.08 -5.89
C PRO A 83 -11.60 4.00 -4.41
N LEU A 84 -10.63 4.81 -4.01
CA LEU A 84 -10.18 4.94 -2.63
C LEU A 84 -11.13 5.90 -1.87
N PRO A 85 -11.60 5.54 -0.67
CA PRO A 85 -12.51 6.39 0.10
C PRO A 85 -11.72 7.55 0.73
N VAL A 86 -11.68 8.69 0.04
CA VAL A 86 -11.04 9.94 0.48
C VAL A 86 -12.09 10.99 0.85
N LYS A 87 -11.68 12.00 1.64
CA LYS A 87 -12.50 13.17 1.98
C LYS A 87 -12.04 14.37 1.14
N SER A 88 -12.99 15.09 0.54
CA SER A 88 -12.69 16.18 -0.40
C SER A 88 -12.05 17.43 0.23
N ASP A 89 -12.23 17.62 1.54
CA ASP A 89 -11.71 18.74 2.31
C ASP A 89 -10.33 18.47 2.94
N GLU A 90 -9.88 17.22 2.94
CA GLU A 90 -8.61 16.78 3.52
C GLU A 90 -7.44 16.99 2.56
N VAL A 91 -6.26 17.26 3.14
CA VAL A 91 -4.99 17.38 2.41
C VAL A 91 -4.19 16.12 2.67
N TYR A 92 -3.87 15.39 1.62
CA TYR A 92 -3.24 14.08 1.73
C TYR A 92 -1.76 14.08 1.39
N THR A 93 -1.03 13.23 2.12
CA THR A 93 0.28 12.70 1.74
C THR A 93 0.12 11.20 1.48
N ALA A 94 0.73 10.70 0.41
CA ALA A 94 0.86 9.28 0.14
C ALA A 94 2.19 8.76 0.70
N GLN A 95 2.11 7.69 1.49
CA GLN A 95 3.25 6.88 1.87
C GLN A 95 3.18 5.54 1.15
N PHE A 96 4.21 5.25 0.35
CA PHE A 96 4.34 4.00 -0.38
C PHE A 96 5.33 3.08 0.33
N MET A 97 4.96 1.81 0.44
CA MET A 97 5.78 0.80 1.11
C MET A 97 5.92 -0.47 0.27
N GLU A 98 7.06 -1.12 0.41
CA GLU A 98 7.31 -2.49 -0.03
C GLU A 98 7.20 -3.42 1.19
N GLY A 99 6.45 -4.51 1.06
CA GLY A 99 6.40 -5.57 2.07
C GLY A 99 6.87 -6.90 1.49
N ILE A 100 7.97 -7.43 2.03
CA ILE A 100 8.48 -8.78 1.77
C ILE A 100 8.42 -9.54 3.10
N LEU A 101 7.39 -10.35 3.28
CA LEU A 101 7.02 -10.93 4.56
C LEU A 101 7.05 -12.45 4.50
N GLU A 102 7.73 -13.07 5.46
CA GLU A 102 7.68 -14.52 5.63
C GLU A 102 6.29 -14.98 6.07
N PRO A 103 5.84 -16.18 5.67
CA PRO A 103 4.60 -16.78 6.18
C PRO A 103 4.52 -16.73 7.71
N GLY A 104 3.35 -16.34 8.22
CA GLY A 104 3.11 -16.14 9.66
C GLY A 104 3.58 -14.80 10.22
N SER A 105 4.16 -13.91 9.40
CA SER A 105 4.46 -12.53 9.82
C SER A 105 3.19 -11.77 10.15
N VAL A 106 3.16 -11.07 11.28
CA VAL A 106 2.00 -10.26 11.73
C VAL A 106 2.42 -8.80 11.97
N SER A 107 1.60 -7.85 11.53
CA SER A 107 1.78 -6.42 11.82
C SER A 107 1.43 -6.10 13.28
N ARG A 108 1.74 -4.89 13.74
CA ARG A 108 1.13 -4.40 15.00
C ARG A 108 -0.28 -3.93 14.69
N THR A 109 -1.19 -3.98 15.66
CA THR A 109 -2.49 -3.34 15.50
C THR A 109 -2.35 -1.82 15.30
N HIS A 110 -2.98 -1.28 14.26
CA HIS A 110 -2.83 0.13 13.90
C HIS A 110 -4.05 0.68 13.15
N VAL A 111 -4.07 2.01 13.00
CA VAL A 111 -5.03 2.78 12.19
C VAL A 111 -4.28 3.78 11.30
N HIS A 112 -4.97 4.26 10.26
CA HIS A 112 -4.52 5.33 9.38
C HIS A 112 -5.50 6.51 9.40
N SER A 113 -4.98 7.72 9.12
CA SER A 113 -5.80 8.94 8.99
C SER A 113 -6.31 9.20 7.56
N GLY A 114 -6.30 8.16 6.74
CA GLY A 114 -6.91 8.07 5.42
C GLY A 114 -6.95 6.58 5.00
N PRO A 115 -7.34 6.26 3.76
CA PRO A 115 -7.42 4.88 3.30
C PRO A 115 -6.05 4.24 3.08
N GLU A 116 -5.99 2.93 3.30
CA GLU A 116 -4.86 2.07 2.93
C GLU A 116 -5.25 1.12 1.80
N ALA A 117 -4.36 0.90 0.84
CA ALA A 117 -4.55 0.00 -0.29
C ALA A 117 -3.36 -0.94 -0.48
N PHE A 118 -3.62 -2.18 -0.87
CA PHE A 118 -2.62 -3.22 -1.03
C PHE A 118 -2.64 -3.83 -2.43
N TYR A 119 -1.46 -3.89 -3.05
CA TYR A 119 -1.19 -4.72 -4.22
C TYR A 119 -0.36 -5.94 -3.80
N THR A 120 -0.76 -7.13 -4.24
CA THR A 120 -0.02 -8.37 -3.99
C THR A 120 0.59 -8.89 -5.29
N GLU A 121 1.92 -9.00 -5.31
CA GLU A 121 2.67 -9.59 -6.42
C GLU A 121 2.75 -11.12 -6.28
N THR A 122 3.07 -11.62 -5.09
CA THR A 122 3.13 -13.05 -4.74
C THR A 122 2.70 -13.29 -3.29
N GLY A 123 2.33 -14.54 -2.98
CA GLY A 123 1.83 -14.92 -1.67
C GLY A 123 0.45 -14.34 -1.34
N GLU A 124 0.12 -14.30 -0.05
CA GLU A 124 -1.19 -13.91 0.44
C GLU A 124 -1.09 -12.99 1.66
N SER A 125 -2.01 -12.05 1.78
CA SER A 125 -2.22 -11.26 2.99
C SER A 125 -3.65 -11.43 3.46
N CYS A 126 -3.80 -11.62 4.76
CA CYS A 126 -5.09 -11.54 5.42
C CYS A 126 -5.08 -10.31 6.33
N LEU A 127 -6.02 -9.40 6.12
CA LEU A 127 -6.27 -8.27 7.01
C LEU A 127 -7.49 -8.55 7.85
N GLU A 128 -7.35 -8.46 9.16
CA GLU A 128 -8.45 -8.54 10.10
C GLU A 128 -8.79 -7.15 10.61
N THR A 129 -10.09 -6.85 10.65
CA THR A 129 -10.69 -5.62 11.16
C THR A 129 -11.88 -5.98 12.08
N PRO A 130 -12.53 -5.01 12.76
CA PRO A 130 -13.76 -5.26 13.51
C PRO A 130 -14.87 -5.94 12.69
N ASP A 131 -14.91 -5.70 11.38
CA ASP A 131 -15.95 -6.20 10.47
C ASP A 131 -15.65 -7.61 9.93
N GLY A 132 -14.52 -8.20 10.31
CA GLY A 132 -14.12 -9.55 9.90
C GLY A 132 -12.75 -9.56 9.24
N LYS A 133 -12.52 -10.50 8.32
CA LYS A 133 -11.27 -10.60 7.57
C LYS A 133 -11.46 -10.42 6.08
N GLN A 134 -10.45 -9.85 5.44
CA GLN A 134 -10.33 -9.76 4.00
C GLN A 134 -9.01 -10.40 3.58
N VAL A 135 -9.01 -11.10 2.45
CA VAL A 135 -7.84 -11.83 1.94
C VAL A 135 -7.45 -11.27 0.58
N GLY A 136 -6.19 -10.85 0.47
CA GLY A 136 -5.58 -10.26 -0.70
C GLY A 136 -4.53 -11.21 -1.27
N ARG A 137 -4.59 -11.40 -2.58
CA ARG A 137 -3.68 -12.23 -3.37
C ARG A 137 -3.52 -11.59 -4.74
N LYS A 138 -2.67 -12.13 -5.61
CA LYS A 138 -2.54 -11.59 -6.96
C LYS A 138 -3.90 -11.52 -7.67
N GLY A 139 -4.26 -10.33 -8.16
CA GLY A 139 -5.57 -10.06 -8.79
C GLY A 139 -6.72 -9.79 -7.81
N THR A 140 -6.45 -9.73 -6.51
CA THR A 140 -7.42 -9.33 -5.47
C THR A 140 -6.81 -8.25 -4.60
N ASP A 141 -7.17 -7.01 -4.90
CA ASP A 141 -6.72 -5.84 -4.16
C ASP A 141 -7.48 -5.73 -2.83
N LEU A 142 -6.84 -5.13 -1.83
CA LEU A 142 -7.47 -4.81 -0.55
C LEU A 142 -7.47 -3.30 -0.33
N ILE A 143 -8.56 -2.78 0.21
CA ILE A 143 -8.70 -1.38 0.62
C ILE A 143 -9.29 -1.35 2.02
N ILE A 144 -8.62 -0.67 2.95
CA ILE A 144 -9.12 -0.44 4.30
C ILE A 144 -9.42 1.06 4.46
N PRO A 145 -10.65 1.44 4.85
CA PRO A 145 -11.00 2.84 5.08
C PRO A 145 -10.25 3.50 6.24
N GLU A 146 -10.28 4.83 6.25
CA GLU A 146 -9.75 5.63 7.35
C GLU A 146 -10.25 5.18 8.73
N GLY A 147 -9.35 5.17 9.72
CA GLY A 147 -9.69 4.98 11.13
C GLY A 147 -10.10 3.56 11.52
N VAL A 148 -10.22 2.63 10.56
CA VAL A 148 -10.51 1.23 10.85
C VAL A 148 -9.26 0.58 11.47
N PRO A 149 -9.33 0.07 12.71
CA PRO A 149 -8.20 -0.63 13.29
C PRO A 149 -8.01 -1.98 12.59
N MET A 150 -6.77 -2.32 12.30
CA MET A 150 -6.46 -3.54 11.56
C MET A 150 -5.18 -4.23 12.02
N GLU A 151 -5.11 -5.52 11.69
CA GLU A 151 -3.92 -6.34 11.80
C GLU A 151 -3.74 -7.16 10.52
N LEU A 152 -2.55 -7.08 9.93
CA LEU A 152 -2.18 -7.82 8.73
C LEU A 152 -1.40 -9.06 9.14
N SER A 153 -1.76 -10.19 8.55
CA SER A 153 -1.01 -11.44 8.60
C SER A 153 -0.58 -11.85 7.19
N ALA A 154 0.70 -12.19 7.00
CA ALA A 154 1.16 -12.89 5.82
C ALA A 154 0.75 -14.37 5.93
N THR A 155 -0.21 -14.78 5.10
CA THR A 155 -0.80 -16.13 5.12
C THR A 155 -0.31 -16.97 3.95
N GLY A 156 -0.71 -18.24 3.92
CA GLY A 156 -0.23 -19.20 2.92
C GLY A 156 1.17 -19.73 3.22
N SER A 157 1.79 -20.35 2.22
CA SER A 157 3.11 -21.01 2.35
C SER A 157 4.24 -20.29 1.60
N GLU A 158 3.93 -19.26 0.82
CA GLU A 158 4.90 -18.51 0.02
C GLU A 158 5.24 -17.17 0.67
N THR A 159 6.48 -16.69 0.50
CA THR A 159 6.84 -15.33 0.90
C THR A 159 5.91 -14.32 0.24
N ARG A 160 5.23 -13.53 1.07
CA ARG A 160 4.32 -12.48 0.61
C ARG A 160 5.14 -11.30 0.13
N ARG A 161 4.99 -10.96 -1.16
CA ARG A 161 5.60 -9.77 -1.77
C ARG A 161 4.50 -8.85 -2.27
N GLY A 162 4.52 -7.60 -1.83
CA GLY A 162 3.49 -6.65 -2.24
C GLY A 162 3.87 -5.21 -1.98
N LEU A 163 3.08 -4.32 -2.56
CA LEU A 163 3.18 -2.88 -2.42
C LEU A 163 1.99 -2.37 -1.62
N ILE A 164 2.21 -1.34 -0.83
CA ILE A 164 1.19 -0.75 0.03
C ILE A 164 1.19 0.76 -0.20
N LEU A 165 -0.01 1.33 -0.29
CA LEU A 165 -0.25 2.77 -0.25
C LEU A 165 -1.04 3.09 1.02
N VAL A 166 -0.50 3.97 1.86
CA VAL A 166 -1.29 4.67 2.87
C VAL A 166 -1.49 6.11 2.38
N LEU A 167 -2.75 6.50 2.18
CA LEU A 167 -3.11 7.91 2.16
C LEU A 167 -3.37 8.34 3.60
N HIS A 168 -2.74 9.42 4.02
CA HIS A 168 -2.95 9.97 5.35
C HIS A 168 -3.10 11.49 5.28
N SER A 169 -3.84 12.06 6.22
CA SER A 169 -3.87 13.51 6.41
C SER A 169 -2.44 14.01 6.59
N SER A 170 -2.03 15.01 5.81
CA SER A 170 -0.69 15.59 5.91
C SER A 170 -0.40 16.21 7.28
N ALA A 171 -1.43 16.47 8.09
CA ALA A 171 -1.32 16.98 9.45
C ALA A 171 -1.14 15.87 10.52
N LYS A 172 -1.19 14.60 10.13
CA LYS A 172 -1.16 13.44 11.03
C LYS A 172 -0.10 12.43 10.59
N PRO A 173 0.39 11.57 11.49
CA PRO A 173 1.28 10.47 11.09
C PRO A 173 0.58 9.51 10.12
N ALA A 174 1.36 8.88 9.24
CA ALA A 174 0.85 7.88 8.30
C ALA A 174 0.19 6.70 9.03
N THR A 175 0.83 6.21 10.09
CA THR A 175 0.40 5.04 10.87
C THR A 175 0.38 5.36 12.35
N THR A 176 -0.73 5.05 13.03
CA THR A 176 -0.84 5.14 14.49
C THR A 176 -1.05 3.75 15.07
N VAL A 177 -0.09 3.28 15.88
CA VAL A 177 -0.24 2.02 16.62
C VAL A 177 -1.26 2.20 17.74
N VAL A 178 -2.18 1.26 17.88
CA VAL A 178 -3.25 1.34 18.87
C VAL A 178 -3.33 0.05 19.69
N ALA A 179 -3.83 0.18 20.92
CA ALA A 179 -4.02 -0.95 21.84
C ALA A 179 -5.50 -1.20 22.20
N HIS A 180 -6.42 -0.34 21.74
CA HIS A 180 -7.85 -0.41 22.12
C HIS A 180 -8.63 -1.48 21.34
N TRP A 181 -8.05 -2.02 20.27
CA TRP A 181 -8.58 -3.14 19.50
C TRP A 181 -7.48 -4.19 19.32
N LYS A 182 -7.88 -5.45 19.16
CA LYS A 182 -6.98 -6.56 18.84
C LYS A 182 -7.74 -7.55 17.97
N SER A 183 -7.03 -8.18 17.04
CA SER A 183 -7.55 -9.27 16.23
C SER A 183 -8.04 -10.44 17.11
N LYS A 184 -9.07 -11.13 16.64
CA LYS A 184 -9.58 -12.40 17.16
C LYS A 184 -8.84 -13.61 16.57
N GLY A 185 -7.90 -13.39 15.65
CA GLY A 185 -7.14 -14.44 14.99
C GLY A 185 -7.90 -15.14 13.86
N LEU A 186 -8.86 -14.45 13.22
CA LEU A 186 -9.59 -14.97 12.06
C LEU A 186 -8.64 -15.29 10.89
N CYS A 187 -7.54 -14.55 10.77
CA CYS A 187 -6.48 -14.79 9.79
C CYS A 187 -5.55 -15.97 10.14
N LEU A 188 -5.61 -16.47 11.37
CA LEU A 188 -4.73 -17.51 11.91
C LEU A 188 -5.47 -18.84 12.15
N GLY A 189 -6.65 -19.02 11.54
CA GLY A 189 -7.49 -20.22 11.66
C GLY A 189 -6.73 -21.53 11.36
N PRO A 190 -7.28 -22.69 11.75
CA PRO A 190 -6.51 -23.94 11.85
C PRO A 190 -5.84 -24.26 10.51
N GLN A 191 -4.52 -24.39 10.55
CA GLN A 191 -3.68 -24.83 9.43
C GLN A 191 -4.07 -26.24 8.99
#